data_AF-V9L101-F1
#
_entry.id   AF-V9L101-F1
#
_cell.length_a   1.000
_cell.length_b   1.000
_cell.length_c   1.000
_cell.angle_alpha   90.00
_cell.angle_beta   90.00
_cell.angle_gamma   90.00
#
_symmetry.space_group_name_H-M   'P 1'
#
loop_
_entity.id
_entity.type
_entity.pdbx_description
1 polymer ?
#
loop_
_entity_poly.entity_id
_entity_poly.type
_entity_poly.pdbx_seq_one_letter_code
_entity_poly.pdbx_strand_id
1 'polypeptide(L)'
;VSASGRRLFLPPKLPSIPTPVTVTAPHRFRYYQNVCASSYSFVWWDWKRWEREIDWMALSGINLPLAFTGQEAIWQRVYLSLGLNQTDVENFFAGPAFLAWSRMGNIHSWAGPLPSSWYEKQLNLQHQILQRMRSLGMLPVLPAFAGHVPGAVSRLFPTANISRLGSWGHLNCTYSCSYLLNPEDALFQRIGQMFLAEVIREFGSDHIYNADTFNEMVPGSSDPKYLSSVSSAVFKSMTQVDPKAIWLMQGWLFVNRPTFWQPDQIKALLHGVPLGKMIILDLFAESQPMYAKTQSFYGQPFIWCMLHNFGGNLGMYGTVESINKGPFEAMNFPNSSMVGTGLAPEGIEQNDVIYELMNEIAWHKESLNLTDWFALYPQRRYGTKNHHAVAAWQLLLRSVYNCTVYMKNHNRSPLVH
;
A
#
# COMPACT_ATOMS: atom_id res chain seq x y z
N VAL A 1 21.12 -7.86 0.66
CA VAL A 1 20.26 -8.89 1.31
C VAL A 1 18.92 -8.82 0.64
N SER A 2 18.33 -9.95 0.23
CA SER A 2 17.03 -9.93 -0.46
C SER A 2 16.13 -11.08 0.01
N ALA A 3 14.90 -11.14 -0.51
CA ALA A 3 13.95 -12.20 -0.19
C ALA A 3 14.49 -13.58 -0.61
N SER A 4 14.98 -13.71 -1.85
CA SER A 4 15.41 -15.01 -2.39
C SER A 4 16.84 -15.42 -2.02
N GLY A 5 17.63 -14.53 -1.39
CA GLY A 5 19.03 -14.86 -1.12
C GLY A 5 19.75 -13.91 -0.17
N ARG A 6 20.71 -14.47 0.57
CA ARG A 6 21.58 -13.74 1.49
C ARG A 6 23.02 -14.17 1.30
N ARG A 7 23.91 -13.21 1.02
CA ARG A 7 25.36 -13.40 1.06
C ARG A 7 25.92 -12.57 2.20
N LEU A 8 26.23 -13.24 3.31
CA LEU A 8 26.59 -12.61 4.59
C LEU A 8 28.00 -13.00 5.06
N PHE A 9 28.90 -13.31 4.13
CA PHE A 9 30.28 -13.59 4.50
C PHE A 9 30.98 -12.30 4.90
N LEU A 10 31.56 -12.30 6.10
CA LEU A 10 32.43 -11.25 6.58
C LEU A 10 33.88 -11.70 6.42
N PRO A 11 34.77 -10.83 5.89
CA PRO A 11 36.20 -11.14 5.85
C PRO A 11 36.75 -11.26 7.29
N PRO A 12 37.83 -12.06 7.50
CA PRO A 12 38.43 -12.23 8.83
C PRO A 12 38.85 -10.91 9.50
N LYS A 13 39.22 -9.92 8.68
CA LYS A 13 39.45 -8.54 9.09
C LYS A 13 38.41 -7.67 8.41
N LEU A 14 37.54 -7.02 9.20
CA LEU A 14 36.55 -6.08 8.67
C LEU A 14 37.25 -4.91 7.95
N PRO A 15 36.78 -4.49 6.76
CA PRO A 15 37.37 -3.36 6.05
C PRO A 15 37.27 -2.08 6.88
N SER A 16 38.36 -1.31 6.95
CA SER A 16 38.36 -0.01 7.61
C SER A 16 37.77 1.06 6.71
N ILE A 17 36.91 1.91 7.27
CA ILE A 17 36.45 3.13 6.61
C ILE A 17 37.41 4.26 7.05
N PRO A 18 38.26 4.82 6.15
CA PRO A 18 39.33 5.73 6.55
C PRO A 18 38.82 7.09 7.03
N THR A 19 37.63 7.50 6.59
CA THR A 19 36.99 8.77 6.95
C THR A 19 35.52 8.55 7.26
N PRO A 20 34.94 9.23 8.28
CA PRO A 20 33.51 9.14 8.55
C PRO A 20 32.68 9.46 7.29
N VAL A 21 31.67 8.64 7.01
CA VAL A 21 30.72 8.83 5.92
C VAL A 21 29.35 9.13 6.51
N THR A 22 28.79 10.29 6.18
CA THR A 22 27.43 10.68 6.56
C THR A 22 26.55 10.71 5.31
N VAL A 23 25.50 9.90 5.31
CA VAL A 23 24.49 9.88 4.23
C VAL A 23 23.15 10.26 4.83
N THR A 24 22.48 11.24 4.21
CA THR A 24 21.16 11.72 4.62
C THR A 24 20.20 11.52 3.45
N ALA A 25 19.12 10.77 3.68
CA ALA A 25 18.04 10.62 2.70
C ALA A 25 17.40 11.99 2.39
N PRO A 26 17.12 12.33 1.11
CA PRO A 26 16.52 13.61 0.74
C PRO A 26 15.08 13.75 1.20
N HIS A 27 14.38 12.65 1.46
CA HIS A 27 12.97 12.64 1.83
C HIS A 27 12.70 11.97 3.18
N ARG A 28 11.59 12.39 3.79
CA ARG A 28 11.16 11.92 5.10
C ARG A 28 10.77 10.45 5.09
N PHE A 29 10.07 10.00 4.06
CA PHE A 29 9.46 8.66 4.02
C PHE A 29 10.11 7.75 2.99
N ARG A 30 10.33 6.50 3.40
CA ARG A 30 10.48 5.35 2.51
C ARG A 30 9.36 4.37 2.85
N TYR A 31 8.37 4.31 1.98
CA TYR A 31 7.15 3.54 2.15
C TYR A 31 7.31 2.09 1.68
N TYR A 32 6.62 1.15 2.32
CA TYR A 32 6.56 -0.23 1.84
C TYR A 32 5.19 -0.88 2.05
N GLN A 33 4.85 -1.68 1.04
CA GLN A 33 3.77 -2.67 0.89
C GLN A 33 2.61 -2.15 0.02
N ASN A 34 2.01 -3.05 -0.74
CA ASN A 34 0.69 -2.83 -1.32
C ASN A 34 -0.36 -3.49 -0.40
N VAL A 35 -1.58 -2.99 -0.39
CA VAL A 35 -2.70 -3.66 0.29
C VAL A 35 -2.89 -5.10 -0.24
N CYS A 36 -2.66 -5.32 -1.53
CA CYS A 36 -2.71 -6.63 -2.19
C CYS A 36 -1.66 -7.63 -1.65
N ALA A 37 -0.50 -7.15 -1.19
CA ALA A 37 0.57 -8.01 -0.68
C ALA A 37 0.16 -8.80 0.57
N SER A 38 -0.79 -8.26 1.34
CA SER A 38 -1.39 -8.95 2.49
C SER A 38 -2.08 -10.27 2.11
N SER A 39 -2.57 -10.39 0.88
CA SER A 39 -3.23 -11.58 0.36
C SER A 39 -2.34 -12.40 -0.57
N TYR A 40 -1.58 -11.76 -1.46
CA TYR A 40 -0.73 -12.45 -2.43
C TYR A 40 0.59 -12.99 -1.84
N SER A 41 1.08 -12.43 -0.73
CA SER A 41 2.36 -12.83 -0.16
C SER A 41 2.29 -13.16 1.33
N PHE A 42 1.58 -12.35 2.14
CA PHE A 42 1.73 -12.41 3.61
C PHE A 42 0.71 -13.32 4.31
N VAL A 43 -0.35 -13.76 3.62
CA VAL A 43 -1.53 -14.40 4.21
C VAL A 43 -1.22 -15.61 5.12
N TRP A 44 -0.16 -16.35 4.81
CA TRP A 44 0.25 -17.55 5.57
C TRP A 44 1.52 -17.35 6.39
N TRP A 45 1.98 -16.11 6.56
CA TRP A 45 3.20 -15.84 7.31
C TRP A 45 2.99 -16.00 8.81
N ASP A 46 3.94 -16.66 9.43
CA ASP A 46 4.11 -16.67 10.88
C ASP A 46 4.97 -15.48 11.33
N TRP A 47 5.18 -15.38 12.64
CA TRP A 47 6.05 -14.36 13.22
C TRP A 47 7.47 -14.44 12.66
N LYS A 48 8.04 -15.63 12.52
CA LYS A 48 9.42 -15.81 12.04
C LYS A 48 9.61 -15.27 10.63
N ARG A 49 8.62 -15.39 9.74
CA ARG A 49 8.68 -14.78 8.41
C ARG A 49 8.52 -13.26 8.47
N TRP A 50 7.63 -12.75 9.32
CA TRP A 50 7.44 -11.31 9.53
C TRP A 50 8.66 -10.63 10.12
N GLU A 51 9.30 -11.22 11.13
CA GLU A 51 10.53 -10.72 11.74
C GLU A 51 11.63 -10.53 10.70
N ARG A 52 11.83 -11.53 9.82
CA ARG A 52 12.79 -11.43 8.71
C ARG A 52 12.42 -10.34 7.71
N GLU A 53 11.13 -10.10 7.47
CA GLU A 53 10.70 -9.01 6.58
C GLU A 53 11.00 -7.66 7.21
N ILE A 54 10.70 -7.47 8.50
CA ILE A 54 10.93 -6.22 9.22
C ILE A 54 12.44 -5.93 9.33
N ASP A 55 13.28 -6.95 9.53
CA ASP A 55 14.73 -6.78 9.45
C ASP A 55 15.18 -6.32 8.06
N TRP A 56 14.61 -6.88 6.98
CA TRP A 56 14.88 -6.43 5.61
C TRP A 56 14.39 -5.00 5.36
N MET A 57 13.20 -4.64 5.87
CA MET A 57 12.67 -3.28 5.83
C MET A 57 13.66 -2.29 6.46
N ALA A 58 14.18 -2.61 7.65
CA ALA A 58 15.14 -1.76 8.35
C ALA A 58 16.47 -1.64 7.60
N LEU A 59 17.01 -2.75 7.09
CA LEU A 59 18.22 -2.76 6.26
C LEU A 59 18.05 -1.96 4.96
N SER A 60 16.82 -1.86 4.46
CA SER A 60 16.46 -1.11 3.26
C SER A 60 16.08 0.34 3.53
N GLY A 61 16.09 0.77 4.81
CA GLY A 61 15.75 2.14 5.20
C GLY A 61 14.25 2.46 5.25
N ILE A 62 13.36 1.47 5.12
CA ILE A 62 11.91 1.66 5.21
C ILE A 62 11.53 2.19 6.60
N ASN A 63 10.68 3.22 6.63
CA ASN A 63 10.18 3.80 7.87
C ASN A 63 8.67 4.05 7.89
N LEU A 64 7.95 3.76 6.80
CA LEU A 64 6.49 3.90 6.72
C LEU A 64 5.85 2.62 6.12
N PRO A 65 5.86 1.48 6.82
CA PRO A 65 5.23 0.25 6.34
C PRO A 65 3.73 0.18 6.68
N LEU A 66 2.93 -0.51 5.85
CA LEU A 66 1.57 -0.91 6.23
C LEU A 66 1.60 -1.98 7.34
N ALA A 67 0.58 -1.96 8.22
CA ALA A 67 0.40 -2.96 9.28
C ALA A 67 -1.10 -3.32 9.46
N PHE A 68 -1.59 -4.20 8.59
CA PHE A 68 -3.03 -4.51 8.45
C PHE A 68 -3.48 -5.83 9.10
N THR A 69 -2.54 -6.59 9.66
CA THR A 69 -2.80 -7.91 10.26
C THR A 69 -3.81 -7.79 11.40
N GLY A 70 -4.80 -8.67 11.43
CA GLY A 70 -5.78 -8.75 12.52
C GLY A 70 -6.93 -7.75 12.48
N GLN A 71 -7.05 -6.88 11.46
CA GLN A 71 -8.11 -5.87 11.42
C GLN A 71 -9.53 -6.45 11.37
N GLU A 72 -9.73 -7.67 10.86
CA GLU A 72 -11.04 -8.35 10.89
C GLU A 72 -11.50 -8.64 12.33
N ALA A 73 -10.58 -8.87 13.27
CA ALA A 73 -10.91 -9.06 14.68
C ALA A 73 -11.40 -7.75 15.31
N ILE A 74 -10.83 -6.62 14.90
CA ILE A 74 -11.30 -5.30 15.32
C ILE A 74 -12.69 -5.02 14.75
N TRP A 75 -12.89 -5.28 13.46
CA TRP A 75 -14.20 -5.15 12.83
C TRP A 75 -15.25 -6.07 13.46
N GLN A 76 -14.91 -7.32 13.80
CA GLN A 76 -15.82 -8.23 14.51
C GLN A 76 -16.31 -7.59 15.82
N ARG A 77 -15.42 -7.05 16.65
CA ARG A 77 -15.79 -6.36 17.90
C ARG A 77 -16.71 -5.17 17.66
N VAL A 78 -16.41 -4.36 16.65
CA VAL A 78 -17.22 -3.19 16.27
C VAL A 78 -18.62 -3.60 15.83
N TYR A 79 -18.73 -4.58 14.93
CA TYR A 79 -20.01 -5.04 14.41
C TYR A 79 -20.87 -5.72 15.48
N LEU A 80 -20.29 -6.56 16.34
CA LEU A 80 -21.00 -7.15 17.49
C LEU A 80 -21.50 -6.04 18.44
N SER A 81 -20.68 -5.02 18.70
CA SER A 81 -21.06 -3.86 19.54
C SER A 81 -22.15 -2.98 18.90
N LEU A 82 -22.28 -3.01 17.56
CA LEU A 82 -23.37 -2.37 16.83
C LEU A 82 -24.67 -3.19 16.85
N GLY A 83 -24.63 -4.44 17.31
CA GLY A 83 -25.79 -5.34 17.39
C GLY A 83 -25.91 -6.34 16.23
N LEU A 84 -24.89 -6.48 15.38
CA LEU A 84 -24.83 -7.58 14.42
C LEU A 84 -24.62 -8.88 15.19
N ASN A 85 -25.19 -9.98 14.70
CA ASN A 85 -24.91 -11.30 15.27
C ASN A 85 -23.64 -11.89 14.63
N GLN A 86 -23.12 -12.96 15.22
CA GLN A 86 -21.90 -13.61 14.75
C GLN A 86 -22.03 -14.13 13.30
N THR A 87 -23.20 -14.63 12.91
CA THR A 87 -23.48 -15.09 11.55
C THR A 87 -23.46 -13.95 10.53
N ASP A 88 -23.92 -12.75 10.88
CA ASP A 88 -23.82 -11.56 10.02
C ASP A 88 -22.36 -11.21 9.72
N VAL A 89 -21.48 -11.33 10.72
CA VAL A 89 -20.04 -11.05 10.58
C VAL A 89 -19.35 -12.15 9.77
N GLU A 90 -19.64 -13.42 10.04
CA GLU A 90 -19.10 -14.57 9.31
C GLU A 90 -19.48 -14.56 7.83
N ASN A 91 -20.69 -14.11 7.51
CA ASN A 91 -21.16 -13.96 6.14
C ASN A 91 -20.59 -12.72 5.43
N PHE A 92 -19.93 -11.80 6.14
CA PHE A 92 -19.40 -10.58 5.54
C PHE A 92 -17.96 -10.72 5.05
N PHE A 93 -17.05 -11.22 5.88
CA PHE A 93 -15.65 -11.29 5.50
C PHE A 93 -15.40 -12.34 4.41
N ALA A 94 -14.51 -12.00 3.47
CA ALA A 94 -13.95 -12.99 2.56
C ALA A 94 -12.96 -13.93 3.29
N GLY A 95 -12.58 -15.03 2.63
CA GLY A 95 -11.55 -15.93 3.10
C GLY A 95 -10.17 -15.27 3.17
N PRO A 96 -9.19 -15.84 3.91
CA PRO A 96 -7.90 -15.22 4.19
C PRO A 96 -7.14 -14.69 2.96
N ALA A 97 -7.13 -15.48 1.88
CA ALA A 97 -6.42 -15.16 0.64
C ALA A 97 -7.07 -14.05 -0.19
N PHE A 98 -8.21 -13.51 0.26
CA PHE A 98 -9.01 -12.52 -0.45
C PHE A 98 -9.27 -11.25 0.38
N LEU A 99 -8.68 -11.15 1.57
CA LEU A 99 -8.92 -10.05 2.50
C LEU A 99 -8.49 -8.69 1.96
N ALA A 100 -7.47 -8.60 1.10
CA ALA A 100 -7.10 -7.32 0.47
C ALA A 100 -8.28 -6.66 -0.24
N TRP A 101 -8.96 -7.39 -1.13
CA TRP A 101 -10.14 -6.90 -1.85
C TRP A 101 -11.36 -6.76 -0.96
N SER A 102 -11.46 -7.56 0.11
CA SER A 102 -12.54 -7.42 1.08
C SER A 102 -12.44 -6.10 1.85
N ARG A 103 -11.23 -5.74 2.29
CA ARG A 103 -10.94 -4.48 3.02
C ARG A 103 -11.17 -3.25 2.16
N MET A 104 -10.86 -3.33 0.86
CA MET A 104 -11.12 -2.27 -0.11
C MET A 104 -12.59 -2.17 -0.53
N GLY A 105 -13.46 -3.08 -0.08
CA GLY A 105 -14.88 -3.10 -0.42
C GLY A 105 -15.19 -3.64 -1.82
N ASN A 106 -14.22 -4.25 -2.52
CA ASN A 106 -14.45 -4.84 -3.83
C ASN A 106 -15.27 -6.14 -3.75
N ILE A 107 -15.02 -6.94 -2.72
CA ILE A 107 -15.68 -8.23 -2.50
C ILE A 107 -16.10 -8.42 -1.05
N HIS A 108 -17.01 -9.35 -0.81
CA HIS A 108 -17.40 -9.83 0.51
C HIS A 108 -17.79 -11.30 0.42
N SER A 109 -17.82 -12.01 1.54
CA SER A 109 -18.30 -13.40 1.69
C SER A 109 -17.50 -14.50 0.97
N TRP A 110 -16.81 -14.19 -0.13
CA TRP A 110 -16.15 -15.15 -1.01
C TRP A 110 -15.09 -15.97 -0.25
N ALA A 111 -15.20 -17.29 -0.31
CA ALA A 111 -14.31 -18.24 0.36
C ALA A 111 -14.19 -18.07 1.89
N GLY A 112 -15.15 -17.38 2.52
CA GLY A 112 -15.31 -17.35 3.97
C GLY A 112 -16.09 -18.58 4.51
N PRO A 113 -16.40 -18.61 5.82
CA PRO A 113 -16.07 -17.61 6.83
C PRO A 113 -14.62 -17.75 7.36
N LEU A 114 -14.14 -16.74 8.08
CA LEU A 114 -12.88 -16.82 8.83
C LEU A 114 -13.08 -17.67 10.10
N PRO A 115 -12.25 -18.70 10.35
CA PRO A 115 -12.38 -19.50 11.57
C PRO A 115 -11.99 -18.67 12.80
N SER A 116 -12.52 -19.00 13.98
CA SER A 116 -12.19 -18.31 15.25
C SER A 116 -10.68 -18.18 15.50
N SER A 117 -9.93 -19.25 15.20
CA SER A 117 -8.47 -19.27 15.32
C SER A 117 -7.74 -18.24 14.45
N TRP A 118 -8.35 -17.76 13.37
CA TRP A 118 -7.79 -16.70 12.53
C TRP A 118 -7.69 -15.41 13.31
N TYR A 119 -8.78 -14.97 13.95
CA TYR A 119 -8.83 -13.71 14.70
C TYR A 119 -7.76 -13.67 15.80
N GLU A 120 -7.65 -14.73 16.60
CA GLU A 120 -6.68 -14.82 17.69
C GLU A 120 -5.24 -14.80 17.17
N LYS A 121 -4.92 -15.64 16.17
CA LYS A 121 -3.56 -15.72 15.60
C LYS A 121 -3.13 -14.41 14.97
N GLN A 122 -4.02 -13.75 14.24
CA GLN A 122 -3.72 -12.51 13.53
C GLN A 122 -3.58 -11.33 14.51
N LEU A 123 -4.37 -11.26 15.58
CA LEU A 123 -4.17 -10.28 16.67
C LEU A 123 -2.79 -10.44 17.32
N ASN A 124 -2.46 -11.66 17.74
CA ASN A 124 -1.16 -11.95 18.37
C ASN A 124 0.02 -11.66 17.44
N LEU A 125 -0.14 -11.91 16.14
CA LEU A 125 0.88 -11.60 15.14
C LEU A 125 1.04 -10.09 14.96
N GLN A 126 -0.05 -9.33 14.90
CA GLN A 126 -0.02 -7.88 14.74
C GLN A 126 0.69 -7.18 15.91
N HIS A 127 0.46 -7.63 17.15
CA HIS A 127 1.17 -7.10 18.32
C HIS A 127 2.69 -7.23 18.19
N GLN A 128 3.18 -8.39 17.73
CA GLN A 128 4.62 -8.61 17.51
C GLN A 128 5.16 -7.75 16.35
N ILE A 129 4.41 -7.64 15.24
CA ILE A 129 4.75 -6.79 14.10
C ILE A 129 4.92 -5.33 14.53
N LEU A 130 3.92 -4.77 15.20
CA LEU A 130 3.92 -3.37 15.61
C LEU A 130 5.03 -3.09 16.63
N GLN A 131 5.21 -3.97 17.61
CA GLN A 131 6.29 -3.83 18.60
C GLN A 131 7.65 -3.77 17.91
N ARG A 132 7.92 -4.67 16.96
CA ARG A 132 9.20 -4.71 16.25
C ARG A 132 9.40 -3.52 15.33
N MET A 133 8.39 -3.13 14.54
CA MET A 133 8.45 -1.96 13.68
C MET A 133 8.75 -0.68 14.47
N ARG A 134 8.02 -0.45 15.58
CA ARG A 134 8.23 0.72 16.45
C ARG A 134 9.58 0.70 17.15
N SER A 135 10.09 -0.48 17.56
CA SER A 135 11.43 -0.61 18.15
C SER A 135 12.55 -0.16 17.21
N LEU A 136 12.29 -0.17 15.89
CA LEU A 136 13.22 0.24 14.84
C LEU A 136 12.94 1.67 14.33
N GLY A 137 12.03 2.40 14.99
CA GLY A 137 11.67 3.77 14.62
C GLY A 137 10.80 3.89 13.36
N MET A 138 10.20 2.79 12.90
CA MET A 138 9.20 2.84 11.84
C MET A 138 7.88 3.42 12.36
N LEU A 139 7.08 3.97 11.46
CA LEU A 139 5.72 4.46 11.69
C LEU A 139 4.72 3.52 10.98
N PRO A 140 4.23 2.47 11.64
CA PRO A 140 3.23 1.58 11.05
C PRO A 140 1.96 2.33 10.66
N VAL A 141 1.50 2.11 9.44
CA VAL A 141 0.23 2.66 8.96
C VAL A 141 -0.89 1.69 9.31
N LEU A 142 -1.83 2.15 10.13
CA LEU A 142 -2.98 1.36 10.59
C LEU A 142 -4.20 1.59 9.69
N PRO A 143 -5.17 0.66 9.62
CA PRO A 143 -6.37 0.86 8.82
C PRO A 143 -7.34 1.86 9.47
N ALA A 144 -8.19 2.48 8.66
CA ALA A 144 -9.34 3.29 9.08
C ALA A 144 -10.58 2.96 8.24
N PHE A 145 -11.74 3.46 8.67
CA PHE A 145 -13.00 3.22 7.99
C PHE A 145 -13.13 4.03 6.69
N ALA A 146 -13.46 3.35 5.60
CA ALA A 146 -13.62 3.94 4.27
C ALA A 146 -15.09 4.06 3.79
N GLY A 147 -16.07 3.66 4.61
CA GLY A 147 -17.51 3.75 4.29
C GLY A 147 -18.21 2.42 3.98
N HIS A 148 -17.46 1.35 3.67
CA HIS A 148 -18.02 0.05 3.31
C HIS A 148 -18.60 -0.69 4.52
N VAL A 149 -19.82 -1.20 4.42
CA VAL A 149 -20.52 -1.87 5.52
C VAL A 149 -21.15 -3.21 5.09
N PRO A 150 -21.39 -4.16 6.02
CA PRO A 150 -22.19 -5.34 5.74
C PRO A 150 -23.64 -4.97 5.42
N GLY A 151 -24.31 -5.74 4.55
CA GLY A 151 -25.74 -5.55 4.26
C GLY A 151 -26.63 -5.68 5.51
N ALA A 152 -26.18 -6.43 6.52
CA ALA A 152 -26.86 -6.55 7.82
C ALA A 152 -26.98 -5.22 8.58
N VAL A 153 -26.15 -4.22 8.27
CA VAL A 153 -26.27 -2.87 8.86
C VAL A 153 -27.62 -2.24 8.49
N SER A 154 -28.11 -2.42 7.27
CA SER A 154 -29.43 -1.92 6.85
C SER A 154 -30.59 -2.57 7.61
N ARG A 155 -30.42 -3.79 8.14
CA ARG A 155 -31.42 -4.45 8.99
C ARG A 155 -31.53 -3.79 10.36
N LEU A 156 -30.41 -3.36 10.93
CA LEU A 156 -30.37 -2.71 12.25
C LEU A 156 -30.65 -1.21 12.19
N PHE A 157 -30.27 -0.57 11.08
CA PHE A 157 -30.44 0.85 10.84
C PHE A 157 -31.22 1.07 9.53
N PRO A 158 -32.54 0.80 9.50
CA PRO A 158 -33.33 0.82 8.26
C PRO A 158 -33.49 2.21 7.65
N THR A 159 -33.22 3.28 8.41
CA THR A 159 -33.23 4.66 7.92
C THR A 159 -31.86 5.15 7.45
N ALA A 160 -30.81 4.32 7.57
CA ALA A 160 -29.46 4.70 7.12
C ALA A 160 -29.43 4.82 5.59
N ASN A 161 -28.82 5.89 5.10
CA ASN A 161 -28.64 6.12 3.68
C ASN A 161 -27.45 5.30 3.18
N ILE A 162 -27.75 4.10 2.68
CA ILE A 162 -26.76 3.14 2.20
C ILE A 162 -27.03 2.89 0.71
N SER A 163 -26.02 3.16 -0.11
CA SER A 163 -26.06 2.83 -1.54
C SER A 163 -25.35 1.50 -1.80
N ARG A 164 -25.58 0.93 -2.98
CA ARG A 164 -24.92 -0.29 -3.43
C ARG A 164 -23.99 0.03 -4.58
N LEU A 165 -22.73 -0.36 -4.47
CA LEU A 165 -21.75 -0.21 -5.53
C LEU A 165 -21.98 -1.23 -6.66
N GLY A 166 -21.34 -0.99 -7.80
CA GLY A 166 -21.37 -1.91 -8.93
C GLY A 166 -20.63 -3.22 -8.66
N SER A 167 -20.83 -4.21 -9.54
CA SER A 167 -20.03 -5.44 -9.57
C SER A 167 -18.57 -5.13 -9.87
N TRP A 168 -17.66 -5.81 -9.15
CA TRP A 168 -16.22 -5.78 -9.40
C TRP A 168 -15.72 -7.19 -9.79
N GLY A 169 -14.72 -7.26 -10.68
CA GLY A 169 -14.07 -8.52 -11.06
C GLY A 169 -14.99 -9.56 -11.73
N HIS A 170 -16.07 -9.11 -12.39
CA HIS A 170 -17.12 -9.97 -12.96
C HIS A 170 -17.85 -10.86 -11.94
N LEU A 171 -17.70 -10.57 -10.64
CA LEU A 171 -18.42 -11.27 -9.59
C LEU A 171 -19.85 -10.74 -9.50
N ASN A 172 -20.80 -11.66 -9.29
CA ASN A 172 -22.17 -11.24 -9.03
C ASN A 172 -22.28 -10.60 -7.64
N CYS A 173 -23.45 -10.03 -7.40
CA CYS A 173 -23.79 -9.34 -6.16
C CYS A 173 -23.91 -10.25 -4.92
N THR A 174 -23.64 -11.55 -5.03
CA THR A 174 -23.46 -12.43 -3.86
C THR A 174 -22.09 -12.20 -3.20
N TYR A 175 -21.09 -11.81 -3.99
CA TYR A 175 -19.70 -11.69 -3.54
C TYR A 175 -19.09 -10.31 -3.77
N SER A 176 -19.86 -9.35 -4.29
CA SER A 176 -19.45 -7.99 -4.63
C SER A 176 -20.69 -7.08 -4.56
N CYS A 177 -20.67 -5.93 -5.23
CA CYS A 177 -21.72 -4.92 -5.11
C CYS A 177 -21.87 -4.49 -3.64
N SER A 178 -20.76 -4.11 -3.02
CA SER A 178 -20.69 -3.76 -1.60
C SER A 178 -21.60 -2.60 -1.24
N TYR A 179 -22.06 -2.58 0.00
CA TYR A 179 -22.87 -1.50 0.55
C TYR A 179 -21.95 -0.36 1.01
N LEU A 180 -22.21 0.84 0.50
CA LEU A 180 -21.47 2.05 0.84
C LEU A 180 -22.39 3.01 1.58
N LEU A 181 -22.03 3.29 2.83
CA LEU A 181 -22.73 4.24 3.67
C LEU A 181 -22.49 5.66 3.14
N ASN A 182 -23.56 6.45 3.04
CA ASN A 182 -23.48 7.82 2.56
C ASN A 182 -22.59 8.65 3.52
N PRO A 183 -21.67 9.49 3.02
CA PRO A 183 -20.76 10.28 3.84
C PRO A 183 -21.45 11.26 4.79
N GLU A 184 -22.67 11.68 4.49
CA GLU A 184 -23.47 12.61 5.30
C GLU A 184 -24.35 11.89 6.33
N ASP A 185 -24.44 10.56 6.28
CA ASP A 185 -25.19 9.79 7.27
C ASP A 185 -24.47 9.81 8.63
N ALA A 186 -25.20 10.07 9.71
CA ALA A 186 -24.64 10.11 11.06
C ALA A 186 -23.97 8.78 11.46
N LEU A 187 -24.44 7.66 10.90
CA LEU A 187 -23.86 6.35 11.14
C LEU A 187 -22.43 6.25 10.58
N PHE A 188 -22.06 7.04 9.56
CA PHE A 188 -20.71 7.04 9.00
C PHE A 188 -19.69 7.44 10.06
N GLN A 189 -19.97 8.54 10.74
CA GLN A 189 -19.10 9.05 11.80
C GLN A 189 -19.08 8.10 13.00
N ARG A 190 -20.24 7.54 13.38
CA ARG A 190 -20.32 6.57 14.48
C ARG A 190 -19.47 5.33 14.23
N ILE A 191 -19.64 4.67 13.07
CA ILE A 191 -18.90 3.44 12.75
C ILE A 191 -17.40 3.74 12.61
N GLY A 192 -17.04 4.82 11.92
CA GLY A 192 -15.64 5.19 11.74
C GLY A 192 -14.93 5.47 13.07
N GLN A 193 -15.58 6.19 13.98
CA GLN A 193 -15.05 6.45 15.32
C GLN A 193 -14.94 5.17 16.15
N MET A 194 -15.97 4.31 16.15
CA MET A 194 -15.93 3.02 16.86
C MET A 194 -14.77 2.15 16.38
N PHE A 195 -14.57 2.06 15.06
CA PHE A 195 -13.48 1.28 14.50
C PHE A 195 -12.12 1.85 14.88
N LEU A 196 -11.89 3.15 14.66
CA LEU A 196 -10.59 3.72 14.94
C LEU A 196 -10.27 3.74 16.44
N ALA A 197 -11.25 3.97 17.30
CA ALA A 197 -11.08 3.88 18.75
C ALA A 197 -10.68 2.46 19.17
N GLU A 198 -11.30 1.42 18.60
CA GLU A 198 -10.94 0.03 18.87
C GLU A 198 -9.53 -0.32 18.35
N VAL A 199 -9.15 0.17 17.16
CA VAL A 199 -7.79 0.03 16.62
C VAL A 199 -6.77 0.64 17.57
N ILE A 200 -6.98 1.89 18.00
CA ILE A 200 -6.05 2.60 18.91
C ILE A 200 -6.02 1.94 20.29
N ARG A 201 -7.17 1.50 20.81
CA ARG A 201 -7.26 0.81 22.10
C ARG A 201 -6.47 -0.49 22.10
N GLU A 202 -6.55 -1.26 21.01
CA GLU A 202 -5.82 -2.52 20.89
C GLU A 202 -4.32 -2.29 20.59
N PHE A 203 -4.00 -1.41 19.65
CA PHE A 203 -2.68 -1.37 19.02
C PHE A 203 -1.88 -0.09 19.26
N GLY A 204 -2.45 0.91 19.93
CA GLY A 204 -1.88 2.27 19.96
C GLY A 204 -1.92 2.93 18.57
N SER A 205 -1.16 4.01 18.38
CA SER A 205 -1.13 4.73 17.11
C SER A 205 0.18 5.45 16.85
N ASP A 206 0.51 5.58 15.56
CA ASP A 206 1.59 6.39 15.00
C ASP A 206 1.03 7.54 14.12
N HIS A 207 -0.27 7.83 14.28
CA HIS A 207 -1.04 8.92 13.68
C HIS A 207 -1.25 8.88 12.17
N ILE A 208 -0.87 7.79 11.49
CA ILE A 208 -1.05 7.63 10.05
C ILE A 208 -1.99 6.46 9.77
N TYR A 209 -3.07 6.74 9.04
CA TYR A 209 -4.12 5.76 8.76
C TYR A 209 -4.40 5.63 7.28
N ASN A 210 -4.61 4.40 6.81
CA ASN A 210 -5.01 4.14 5.43
C ASN A 210 -6.51 3.81 5.32
N ALA A 211 -7.15 4.37 4.31
CA ALA A 211 -8.53 4.10 3.93
C ALA A 211 -8.71 4.42 2.44
N ASP A 212 -9.38 3.54 1.70
CA ASP A 212 -9.60 3.69 0.25
C ASP A 212 -11.04 3.31 -0.11
N THR A 213 -11.88 4.31 -0.39
CA THR A 213 -13.33 4.09 -0.63
C THR A 213 -13.61 3.54 -2.03
N PHE A 214 -12.88 3.99 -3.05
CA PHE A 214 -13.22 3.76 -4.46
C PHE A 214 -12.11 3.07 -5.25
N ASN A 215 -11.31 2.21 -4.60
CA ASN A 215 -10.29 1.45 -5.30
C ASN A 215 -10.95 0.53 -6.35
N GLU A 216 -10.73 0.82 -7.64
CA GLU A 216 -11.32 0.15 -8.81
C GLU A 216 -12.86 0.14 -8.90
N MET A 217 -13.52 0.91 -8.04
CA MET A 217 -14.98 1.07 -8.01
C MET A 217 -15.35 2.48 -8.47
N VAL A 218 -16.50 2.60 -9.14
CA VAL A 218 -16.99 3.89 -9.63
C VAL A 218 -17.84 4.54 -8.54
N PRO A 219 -17.55 5.78 -8.12
CA PRO A 219 -18.40 6.50 -7.17
C PRO A 219 -19.83 6.68 -7.72
N GLY A 220 -20.81 6.77 -6.81
CA GLY A 220 -22.22 6.91 -7.21
C GLY A 220 -22.56 8.23 -7.90
N SER A 221 -21.68 9.24 -7.82
CA SER A 221 -21.82 10.53 -8.50
C SER A 221 -20.43 11.08 -8.85
N SER A 222 -20.34 11.76 -10.01
CA SER A 222 -19.16 12.53 -10.43
C SER A 222 -19.20 13.99 -10.00
N ASP A 223 -20.23 14.41 -9.24
CA ASP A 223 -20.33 15.76 -8.69
C ASP A 223 -19.15 16.02 -7.73
N PRO A 224 -18.32 17.05 -7.98
CA PRO A 224 -17.27 17.49 -7.07
C PRO A 224 -17.71 17.63 -5.60
N LYS A 225 -18.93 18.11 -5.32
CA LYS A 225 -19.41 18.26 -3.94
C LYS A 225 -19.55 16.92 -3.23
N TYR A 226 -20.07 15.91 -3.93
CA TYR A 226 -20.18 14.56 -3.40
C TYR A 226 -18.80 13.94 -3.13
N LEU A 227 -17.85 14.07 -4.07
CA LEU A 227 -16.52 13.51 -3.88
C LEU A 227 -15.76 14.18 -2.74
N SER A 228 -15.93 15.50 -2.58
CA SER A 228 -15.38 16.24 -1.45
C SER A 228 -16.03 15.85 -0.12
N SER A 229 -17.33 15.57 -0.09
CA SER A 229 -18.00 15.11 1.13
C SER A 229 -17.56 13.72 1.55
N VAL A 230 -17.27 12.81 0.60
CA VAL A 230 -16.70 11.49 0.88
C VAL A 230 -15.36 11.60 1.61
N SER A 231 -14.38 12.32 1.04
CA SER A 231 -13.07 12.45 1.67
C SER A 231 -13.13 13.24 2.99
N SER A 232 -14.00 14.26 3.06
CA SER A 232 -14.27 14.98 4.32
C SER A 232 -14.80 14.05 5.40
N ALA A 233 -15.74 13.16 5.09
CA ALA A 233 -16.35 12.24 6.06
C ALA A 233 -15.35 11.19 6.57
N VAL A 234 -14.57 10.60 5.67
CA VAL A 234 -13.48 9.66 6.03
C VAL A 234 -12.50 10.34 6.98
N PHE A 235 -11.96 11.50 6.59
CA PHE A 235 -10.96 12.20 7.39
C PHE A 235 -11.53 12.74 8.72
N LYS A 236 -12.77 13.22 8.73
CA LYS A 236 -13.47 13.61 9.96
C LYS A 236 -13.59 12.44 10.92
N SER A 237 -13.95 11.24 10.43
CA SER A 237 -14.06 10.06 11.30
C SER A 237 -12.73 9.71 11.97
N MET A 238 -11.61 9.94 11.28
CA MET A 238 -10.27 9.76 11.85
C MET A 238 -9.97 10.81 12.93
N THR A 239 -10.14 12.09 12.58
CA THR A 239 -9.74 13.22 13.44
C THR A 239 -10.60 13.41 14.68
N GLN A 240 -11.81 12.86 14.70
CA GLN A 240 -12.66 12.81 15.90
C GLN A 240 -12.10 11.88 16.98
N VAL A 241 -11.29 10.88 16.61
CA VAL A 241 -10.63 9.98 17.56
C VAL A 241 -9.17 10.37 17.78
N ASP A 242 -8.47 10.74 16.70
CA ASP A 242 -7.07 11.16 16.74
C ASP A 242 -6.87 12.52 16.04
N PRO A 243 -6.80 13.63 16.78
CA PRO A 243 -6.62 14.98 16.21
C PRO A 243 -5.32 15.15 15.39
N LYS A 244 -4.34 14.24 15.55
CA LYS A 244 -3.07 14.27 14.79
C LYS A 244 -3.13 13.44 13.51
N ALA A 245 -4.25 12.79 13.21
CA ALA A 245 -4.40 11.91 12.07
C ALA A 245 -3.90 12.52 10.76
N ILE A 246 -3.17 11.69 10.01
CA ILE A 246 -2.79 11.88 8.62
C ILE A 246 -3.38 10.70 7.84
N TRP A 247 -4.09 11.00 6.77
CA TRP A 247 -4.66 9.97 5.91
C TRP A 247 -3.68 9.60 4.79
N LEU A 248 -3.24 8.35 4.75
CA LEU A 248 -2.51 7.76 3.62
C LEU A 248 -3.49 7.12 2.63
N MET A 249 -3.57 7.63 1.40
CA MET A 249 -4.53 7.17 0.37
C MET A 249 -3.80 6.63 -0.86
N GLN A 250 -4.29 5.55 -1.47
CA GLN A 250 -3.78 5.06 -2.75
C GLN A 250 -4.23 5.97 -3.90
N GLY A 251 -3.29 6.38 -4.76
CA GLY A 251 -3.58 7.12 -6.00
C GLY A 251 -4.05 6.23 -7.17
N TRP A 252 -4.15 4.91 -6.99
CA TRP A 252 -4.44 3.95 -8.07
C TRP A 252 -5.75 4.23 -8.79
N LEU A 253 -6.79 4.68 -8.08
CA LEU A 253 -8.08 4.99 -8.67
C LEU A 253 -7.98 5.99 -9.83
N PHE A 254 -7.06 6.96 -9.75
CA PHE A 254 -6.83 7.95 -10.79
C PHE A 254 -6.18 7.37 -12.05
N VAL A 255 -5.39 6.29 -11.90
CA VAL A 255 -4.78 5.54 -13.00
C VAL A 255 -5.75 4.51 -13.58
N ASN A 256 -6.50 3.81 -12.73
CA ASN A 256 -7.39 2.71 -13.11
C ASN A 256 -8.64 3.18 -13.86
N ARG A 257 -9.21 4.32 -13.45
CA ARG A 257 -10.46 4.87 -14.02
C ARG A 257 -10.26 6.32 -14.51
N PRO A 258 -9.40 6.56 -15.51
CA PRO A 258 -9.09 7.91 -15.96
C PRO A 258 -10.27 8.58 -16.67
N THR A 259 -11.30 7.83 -17.10
CA THR A 259 -12.52 8.38 -17.67
C THR A 259 -13.43 9.01 -16.62
N PHE A 260 -13.46 8.48 -15.40
CA PHE A 260 -14.22 9.05 -14.29
C PHE A 260 -13.43 10.15 -13.58
N TRP A 261 -12.16 9.89 -13.25
CA TRP A 261 -11.31 10.79 -12.47
C TRP A 261 -10.69 11.88 -13.36
N GLN A 262 -11.51 12.82 -13.79
CA GLN A 262 -11.04 14.06 -14.47
C GLN A 262 -10.51 15.07 -13.44
N PRO A 263 -9.83 16.15 -13.88
CA PRO A 263 -9.17 17.10 -12.97
C PRO A 263 -10.06 17.63 -11.84
N ASP A 264 -11.32 17.99 -12.12
CA ASP A 264 -12.23 18.53 -11.12
C ASP A 264 -12.63 17.48 -10.07
N GLN A 265 -12.84 16.23 -10.48
CA GLN A 265 -13.17 15.11 -9.58
C GLN A 265 -11.98 14.76 -8.67
N ILE A 266 -10.77 14.68 -9.24
CA ILE A 266 -9.54 14.42 -8.47
C ILE A 266 -9.35 15.55 -7.45
N LYS A 267 -9.39 16.80 -7.91
CA LYS A 267 -9.18 17.96 -7.04
C LYS A 267 -10.20 18.02 -5.91
N ALA A 268 -11.47 17.74 -6.20
CA ALA A 268 -12.54 17.74 -5.20
C ALA A 268 -12.33 16.67 -4.11
N LEU A 269 -11.94 15.45 -4.50
CA LEU A 269 -11.61 14.40 -3.55
C LEU A 269 -10.43 14.81 -2.67
N LEU A 270 -9.33 15.29 -3.27
CA LEU A 270 -8.10 15.63 -2.55
C LEU A 270 -8.25 16.87 -1.64
N HIS A 271 -9.09 17.83 -2.01
CA HIS A 271 -9.33 19.07 -1.25
C HIS A 271 -10.49 18.98 -0.25
N GLY A 272 -11.23 17.87 -0.19
CA GLY A 272 -12.09 17.56 0.96
C GLY A 272 -11.31 17.30 2.26
N VAL A 273 -9.98 17.25 2.18
CA VAL A 273 -9.08 17.14 3.33
C VAL A 273 -8.13 18.34 3.34
N PRO A 274 -7.82 18.94 4.52
CA PRO A 274 -6.86 20.03 4.61
C PRO A 274 -5.51 19.66 3.99
N LEU A 275 -4.85 20.65 3.37
CA LEU A 275 -3.52 20.44 2.78
C LEU A 275 -2.53 19.96 3.85
N GLY A 276 -1.73 18.95 3.51
CA GLY A 276 -0.75 18.35 4.42
C GLY A 276 -1.33 17.32 5.40
N LYS A 277 -2.65 17.08 5.38
CA LYS A 277 -3.32 16.06 6.19
C LYS A 277 -3.68 14.79 5.41
N MET A 278 -3.39 14.77 4.12
CA MET A 278 -3.46 13.58 3.27
C MET A 278 -2.09 13.36 2.61
N ILE A 279 -1.60 12.13 2.61
CA ILE A 279 -0.44 11.70 1.82
C ILE A 279 -0.96 10.76 0.74
N ILE A 280 -0.68 11.05 -0.52
CA ILE A 280 -1.09 10.22 -1.65
C ILE A 280 0.07 9.30 -2.03
N LEU A 281 -0.20 8.01 -2.15
CA LEU A 281 0.71 7.07 -2.79
C LEU A 281 0.52 7.19 -4.31
N ASP A 282 1.46 7.82 -5.03
CA ASP A 282 1.48 7.78 -6.49
C ASP A 282 1.92 6.38 -6.92
N LEU A 283 0.94 5.46 -6.93
CA LEU A 283 1.17 4.05 -6.64
C LEU A 283 2.00 3.34 -7.73
N PHE A 284 1.87 3.79 -8.98
CA PHE A 284 2.50 3.21 -10.17
C PHE A 284 3.36 4.25 -10.91
N ALA A 285 4.10 5.05 -10.16
CA ALA A 285 4.76 6.25 -10.68
C ALA A 285 5.94 5.96 -11.62
N GLU A 286 6.49 4.75 -11.61
CA GLU A 286 7.52 4.32 -12.56
C GLU A 286 6.98 4.13 -13.99
N SER A 287 5.65 4.10 -14.16
CA SER A 287 5.00 3.83 -15.45
C SER A 287 3.90 4.84 -15.78
N GLN A 288 3.07 5.19 -14.79
CA GLN A 288 1.94 6.10 -14.90
C GLN A 288 1.93 7.13 -13.75
N PRO A 289 2.92 8.05 -13.69
CA PRO A 289 3.00 9.06 -12.63
C PRO A 289 1.80 10.01 -12.68
N MET A 290 1.04 10.07 -11.59
CA MET A 290 -0.10 10.96 -11.48
C MET A 290 0.28 12.35 -10.95
N TYR A 291 1.42 12.51 -10.28
CA TYR A 291 1.89 13.82 -9.82
C TYR A 291 1.98 14.82 -10.99
N ALA A 292 2.48 14.39 -12.15
CA ALA A 292 2.64 15.26 -13.32
C ALA A 292 1.28 15.72 -13.89
N LYS A 293 0.27 14.84 -13.90
CA LYS A 293 -1.08 15.12 -14.41
C LYS A 293 -1.94 15.94 -13.44
N THR A 294 -1.58 15.92 -12.16
CA THR A 294 -2.32 16.58 -11.08
C THR A 294 -1.59 17.79 -10.49
N GLN A 295 -0.55 18.28 -11.18
CA GLN A 295 0.26 19.42 -10.72
C GLN A 295 0.77 19.20 -9.29
N SER A 296 1.38 18.04 -9.05
CA SER A 296 1.78 17.56 -7.72
C SER A 296 0.60 17.42 -6.75
N PHE A 297 -0.43 16.67 -7.16
CA PHE A 297 -1.62 16.38 -6.37
C PHE A 297 -2.30 17.62 -5.77
N TYR A 298 -2.29 18.71 -6.54
CA TYR A 298 -2.84 20.01 -6.17
C TYR A 298 -2.38 20.49 -4.78
N GLY A 299 -1.12 20.20 -4.43
CA GLY A 299 -0.46 20.63 -3.20
C GLY A 299 -0.55 19.64 -2.03
N GLN A 300 -1.30 18.55 -2.14
CA GLN A 300 -1.23 17.49 -1.12
C GLN A 300 0.11 16.76 -1.20
N PRO A 301 0.74 16.39 -0.06
CA PRO A 301 1.93 15.55 -0.04
C PRO A 301 1.74 14.23 -0.81
N PHE A 302 2.78 13.77 -1.49
CA PHE A 302 2.76 12.45 -2.13
C PHE A 302 4.06 11.68 -1.96
N ILE A 303 3.96 10.35 -2.10
CA ILE A 303 5.10 9.43 -2.14
C ILE A 303 5.16 8.81 -3.53
N TRP A 304 6.29 8.97 -4.21
CA TRP A 304 6.55 8.34 -5.50
C TRP A 304 6.75 6.84 -5.27
N CYS A 305 5.86 5.99 -5.76
CA CYS A 305 5.94 4.56 -5.53
C CYS A 305 6.27 3.81 -6.82
N MET A 306 7.12 2.79 -6.67
CA MET A 306 7.30 1.76 -7.67
C MET A 306 6.33 0.60 -7.37
N LEU A 307 5.36 0.37 -8.25
CA LEU A 307 4.43 -0.77 -8.13
C LEU A 307 5.14 -2.05 -8.57
N HIS A 308 5.70 -2.05 -9.77
CA HIS A 308 6.46 -3.11 -10.42
C HIS A 308 5.71 -4.43 -10.67
N ASN A 309 5.17 -5.06 -9.63
CA ASN A 309 4.59 -6.39 -9.69
C ASN A 309 3.07 -6.35 -9.53
N PHE A 310 2.36 -7.05 -10.43
CA PHE A 310 0.93 -7.31 -10.35
C PHE A 310 0.68 -8.81 -10.12
N GLY A 311 -0.21 -9.13 -9.17
CA GLY A 311 -0.68 -10.48 -8.87
C GLY A 311 0.35 -11.46 -8.27
N GLY A 312 1.55 -11.00 -7.89
CA GLY A 312 2.64 -11.91 -7.52
C GLY A 312 3.19 -12.71 -8.70
N ASN A 313 2.92 -12.26 -9.93
CA ASN A 313 3.32 -12.96 -11.13
C ASN A 313 4.85 -13.05 -11.25
N LEU A 314 5.36 -14.20 -11.69
CA LEU A 314 6.78 -14.42 -11.93
C LEU A 314 7.17 -14.02 -13.36
N GLY A 315 8.43 -13.64 -13.55
CA GLY A 315 9.00 -13.25 -14.83
C GLY A 315 10.19 -12.33 -14.61
N MET A 316 11.09 -12.23 -15.58
CA MET A 316 12.11 -11.18 -15.53
C MET A 316 11.53 -9.90 -16.13
N TYR A 317 11.39 -8.86 -15.33
CA TYR A 317 10.81 -7.60 -15.72
C TYR A 317 11.40 -6.45 -14.90
N GLY A 318 11.46 -5.26 -15.49
CA GLY A 318 11.81 -4.01 -14.81
C GLY A 318 11.78 -2.79 -15.73
N THR A 319 11.75 -1.61 -15.13
CA THR A 319 11.79 -0.29 -15.79
C THR A 319 12.94 0.54 -15.22
N VAL A 320 14.14 -0.04 -15.16
CA VAL A 320 15.32 0.50 -14.44
C VAL A 320 15.65 1.96 -14.76
N GLU A 321 15.50 2.40 -16.01
CA GLU A 321 15.71 3.80 -16.38
C GLU A 321 14.68 4.74 -15.73
N SER A 322 13.41 4.35 -15.73
CA SER A 322 12.34 5.11 -15.09
C SER A 322 12.52 5.16 -13.58
N ILE A 323 12.87 4.02 -12.97
CA ILE A 323 13.16 3.93 -11.54
C ILE A 323 14.34 4.85 -11.16
N ASN A 324 15.41 4.85 -11.95
CA ASN A 324 16.64 5.60 -11.69
C ASN A 324 16.51 7.11 -11.91
N LYS A 325 15.48 7.58 -12.63
CA LYS A 325 15.25 9.01 -12.94
C LYS A 325 14.01 9.58 -12.25
N GLY A 326 12.93 8.80 -12.20
CA GLY A 326 11.60 9.22 -11.78
C GLY A 326 11.54 9.94 -10.43
N PRO A 327 12.13 9.40 -9.34
CA PRO A 327 12.16 10.09 -8.05
C PRO A 327 12.81 11.48 -8.11
N PHE A 328 13.89 11.65 -8.89
CA PHE A 328 14.57 12.94 -9.03
C PHE A 328 13.79 13.92 -9.91
N GLU A 329 13.14 13.42 -10.96
CA GLU A 329 12.24 14.23 -11.80
C GLU A 329 11.02 14.70 -11.01
N ALA A 330 10.44 13.82 -10.19
CA ALA A 330 9.32 14.14 -9.31
C ALA A 330 9.72 15.15 -8.22
N MET A 331 10.92 15.02 -7.65
CA MET A 331 11.47 15.97 -6.69
C MET A 331 11.68 17.36 -7.30
N ASN A 332 12.19 17.43 -8.53
CA ASN A 332 12.48 18.69 -9.23
C ASN A 332 11.26 19.26 -9.98
N PHE A 333 10.10 18.59 -9.92
CA PHE A 333 8.88 19.08 -10.55
C PHE A 333 8.45 20.43 -9.94
N PRO A 334 7.93 21.39 -10.73
CA PRO A 334 7.50 22.69 -10.22
C PRO A 334 6.50 22.55 -9.06
N ASN A 335 6.81 23.18 -7.93
CA ASN A 335 6.02 23.10 -6.69
C ASN A 335 5.79 21.65 -6.19
N SER A 336 6.78 20.76 -6.39
CA SER A 336 6.69 19.39 -5.91
C SER A 336 6.36 19.32 -4.42
N SER A 337 5.35 18.52 -4.10
CA SER A 337 4.94 18.14 -2.74
C SER A 337 5.42 16.71 -2.40
N MET A 338 6.44 16.20 -3.09
CA MET A 338 7.00 14.88 -2.84
C MET A 338 7.65 14.81 -1.46
N VAL A 339 7.20 13.85 -0.64
CA VAL A 339 7.69 13.65 0.74
C VAL A 339 8.37 12.30 0.96
N GLY A 340 8.48 11.48 -0.08
CA GLY A 340 9.08 10.15 0.02
C GLY A 340 9.12 9.37 -1.28
N THR A 341 9.84 8.26 -1.22
CA THR A 341 9.80 7.18 -2.21
C THR A 341 9.16 5.93 -1.61
N GLY A 342 8.72 4.98 -2.44
CA GLY A 342 8.02 3.81 -1.94
C GLY A 342 8.08 2.58 -2.82
N LEU A 343 7.85 1.44 -2.20
CA LEU A 343 7.66 0.14 -2.84
C LEU A 343 6.23 -0.33 -2.61
N ALA A 344 5.46 -0.53 -3.68
CA ALA A 344 4.06 -0.97 -3.60
C ALA A 344 3.74 -2.20 -4.48
N PRO A 345 4.57 -3.27 -4.46
CA PRO A 345 4.29 -4.46 -5.24
C PRO A 345 3.07 -5.22 -4.72
N GLU A 346 2.21 -5.69 -5.63
CA GLU A 346 1.09 -6.55 -5.25
C GLU A 346 1.56 -7.88 -4.68
N GLY A 347 2.65 -8.44 -5.21
CA GLY A 347 3.34 -9.60 -4.61
C GLY A 347 4.86 -9.45 -4.67
N ILE A 348 5.54 -10.05 -3.70
CA ILE A 348 6.99 -9.96 -3.52
C ILE A 348 7.69 -11.30 -3.86
N GLU A 349 8.96 -11.45 -3.47
CA GLU A 349 9.78 -12.66 -3.71
C GLU A 349 10.11 -12.93 -5.20
N GLN A 350 10.17 -11.86 -6.00
CA GLN A 350 10.64 -11.87 -7.38
C GLN A 350 11.52 -10.64 -7.66
N ASN A 351 12.27 -10.66 -8.77
CA ASN A 351 13.07 -9.54 -9.30
C ASN A 351 13.85 -8.71 -8.25
N ASP A 352 14.51 -9.36 -7.28
CA ASP A 352 15.24 -8.71 -6.18
C ASP A 352 16.10 -7.49 -6.58
N VAL A 353 16.70 -7.55 -7.78
CA VAL A 353 17.56 -6.47 -8.34
C VAL A 353 16.81 -5.14 -8.46
N ILE A 354 15.52 -5.18 -8.79
CA ILE A 354 14.69 -3.99 -8.99
C ILE A 354 14.35 -3.33 -7.66
N TYR A 355 14.03 -4.15 -6.65
CA TYR A 355 13.77 -3.67 -5.30
C TYR A 355 15.04 -3.14 -4.61
N GLU A 356 16.20 -3.79 -4.82
CA GLU A 356 17.49 -3.28 -4.31
C GLU A 356 17.84 -1.92 -4.94
N LEU A 357 17.67 -1.76 -6.25
CA LEU A 357 17.89 -0.49 -6.95
C LEU A 357 17.00 0.62 -6.39
N MET A 358 15.70 0.38 -6.29
CA MET A 358 14.73 1.39 -5.83
C MET A 358 14.98 1.80 -4.37
N ASN A 359 15.32 0.84 -3.49
CA ASN A 359 15.67 1.14 -2.11
C ASN A 359 16.98 1.95 -2.02
N GLU A 360 17.97 1.67 -2.87
CA GLU A 360 19.23 2.44 -2.91
C GLU A 360 18.97 3.88 -3.36
N ILE A 361 18.17 4.09 -4.41
CA ILE A 361 17.83 5.43 -4.94
C ILE A 361 17.28 6.36 -3.85
N ALA A 362 16.54 5.83 -2.86
CA ALA A 362 16.01 6.61 -1.75
C ALA A 362 17.09 7.30 -0.88
N TRP A 363 18.36 6.93 -1.03
CA TRP A 363 19.51 7.48 -0.31
C TRP A 363 20.43 8.35 -1.18
N HIS A 364 20.13 8.48 -2.48
CA HIS A 364 20.90 9.27 -3.43
C HIS A 364 20.24 10.63 -3.69
N LYS A 365 21.05 11.58 -4.19
CA LYS A 365 20.58 12.92 -4.63
C LYS A 365 20.49 13.05 -6.14
N GLU A 366 21.04 12.08 -6.87
CA GLU A 366 21.11 12.02 -8.32
C GLU A 366 21.07 10.56 -8.79
N SER A 367 20.75 10.39 -10.07
CA SER A 367 20.70 9.08 -10.73
C SER A 367 22.03 8.33 -10.68
N LEU A 368 21.95 7.01 -10.61
CA LEU A 368 23.11 6.11 -10.63
C LEU A 368 23.56 5.82 -12.06
N ASN A 369 24.82 5.45 -12.24
CA ASN A 369 25.26 4.79 -13.47
C ASN A 369 24.77 3.33 -13.45
N LEU A 370 23.71 3.04 -14.22
CA LEU A 370 23.11 1.71 -14.25
C LEU A 370 24.06 0.63 -14.77
N THR A 371 24.94 0.95 -15.72
CA THR A 371 25.94 0.00 -16.22
C THR A 371 26.88 -0.43 -15.10
N ASP A 372 27.42 0.52 -14.33
CA ASP A 372 28.32 0.21 -13.22
C ASP A 372 27.57 -0.51 -12.08
N TRP A 373 26.36 -0.06 -11.77
CA TRP A 373 25.55 -0.64 -10.70
C TRP A 373 25.21 -2.11 -11.00
N PHE A 374 24.74 -2.43 -12.22
CA PHE A 374 24.45 -3.80 -12.65
C PHE A 374 25.72 -4.67 -12.78
N ALA A 375 26.90 -4.07 -13.00
CA ALA A 375 28.16 -4.81 -12.96
C ALA A 375 28.59 -5.18 -11.53
N LEU A 376 28.22 -4.37 -10.53
CA LEU A 376 28.54 -4.62 -9.12
C LEU A 376 27.53 -5.56 -8.44
N TYR A 377 26.26 -5.54 -8.87
CA TYR A 377 25.20 -6.37 -8.30
C TYR A 377 25.55 -7.87 -8.20
N PRO A 378 25.97 -8.58 -9.27
CA PRO A 378 26.34 -10.00 -9.17
C PRO A 378 27.54 -10.24 -8.25
N GLN A 379 28.47 -9.29 -8.13
CA GLN A 379 29.64 -9.45 -7.25
C GLN A 379 29.21 -9.46 -5.79
N ARG A 380 28.32 -8.54 -5.39
CA ARG A 380 27.75 -8.50 -4.04
C ARG A 380 26.85 -9.71 -3.77
N ARG A 381 26.00 -10.06 -4.75
CA ARG A 381 25.02 -11.15 -4.62
C ARG A 381 25.66 -12.53 -4.56
N TYR A 382 26.67 -12.79 -5.39
CA TYR A 382 27.30 -14.11 -5.51
C TYR A 382 28.59 -14.22 -4.68
N GLY A 383 29.17 -13.10 -4.27
CA GLY A 383 30.36 -13.05 -3.42
C GLY A 383 31.67 -13.37 -4.13
N THR A 384 31.68 -13.34 -5.46
CA THR A 384 32.89 -13.56 -6.28
C THR A 384 32.86 -12.69 -7.54
N LYS A 385 34.03 -12.31 -8.04
CA LYS A 385 34.17 -11.61 -9.31
C LYS A 385 34.09 -12.63 -10.45
N ASN A 386 33.06 -12.52 -11.27
CA ASN A 386 32.87 -13.37 -12.45
C ASN A 386 32.46 -12.51 -13.65
N HIS A 387 33.33 -12.42 -14.64
CA HIS A 387 33.11 -11.58 -15.82
C HIS A 387 31.96 -12.07 -16.70
N HIS A 388 31.70 -13.38 -16.77
CA HIS A 388 30.53 -13.92 -17.47
C HIS A 388 29.23 -13.55 -16.75
N ALA A 389 29.21 -13.56 -15.42
CA ALA A 389 28.06 -13.12 -14.64
C ALA A 389 27.79 -11.62 -14.87
N VAL A 390 28.83 -10.79 -14.86
CA VAL A 390 28.72 -9.35 -15.19
C VAL A 390 28.15 -9.17 -16.59
N ALA A 391 28.70 -9.85 -17.60
CA ALA A 391 28.21 -9.78 -18.97
C ALA A 391 26.73 -10.19 -19.09
N ALA A 392 26.32 -11.28 -18.41
CA ALA A 392 24.92 -11.70 -18.37
C ALA A 392 24.01 -10.65 -17.74
N TRP A 393 24.41 -10.02 -16.63
CA TRP A 393 23.63 -8.95 -16.00
C TRP A 393 23.53 -7.70 -16.88
N GLN A 394 24.55 -7.38 -17.68
CA GLN A 394 24.46 -6.32 -18.69
C GLN A 394 23.47 -6.66 -19.81
N LEU A 395 23.39 -7.94 -20.22
CA LEU A 395 22.38 -8.40 -21.18
C LEU A 395 20.96 -8.25 -20.60
N LEU A 396 20.76 -8.64 -19.35
CA LEU A 396 19.47 -8.52 -18.67
C LEU A 396 19.06 -7.05 -18.47
N LEU A 397 20.02 -6.19 -18.09
CA LEU A 397 19.84 -4.74 -17.97
C LEU A 397 19.25 -4.17 -19.26
N ARG A 398 19.88 -4.40 -20.41
CA ARG A 398 19.45 -3.82 -21.69
C ARG A 398 18.25 -4.53 -22.34
N SER A 399 17.66 -5.52 -21.68
CA SER A 399 16.52 -6.28 -22.19
C SER A 399 15.37 -6.29 -21.19
N VAL A 400 15.19 -7.40 -20.47
CA VAL A 400 14.04 -7.65 -19.58
C VAL A 400 13.92 -6.65 -18.43
N TYR A 401 15.01 -6.02 -17.98
CA TYR A 401 14.98 -5.03 -16.91
C TYR A 401 14.87 -3.58 -17.38
N ASN A 402 14.90 -3.31 -18.69
CA ASN A 402 14.73 -1.96 -19.23
C ASN A 402 13.56 -1.90 -20.21
N CYS A 403 12.37 -2.24 -19.74
CA CYS A 403 11.16 -2.03 -20.49
C CYS A 403 10.87 -0.53 -20.62
N THR A 404 10.88 -0.01 -21.83
CA THR A 404 10.53 1.39 -22.14
C THR A 404 9.12 1.54 -22.72
N VAL A 405 8.45 0.41 -22.99
CA VAL A 405 7.08 0.37 -23.48
C VAL A 405 6.12 0.24 -22.31
N TYR A 406 5.02 0.98 -22.33
CA TYR A 406 3.95 0.80 -21.36
C TYR A 406 3.34 -0.59 -21.50
N MET A 407 3.39 -1.37 -20.42
CA MET A 407 2.65 -2.63 -20.29
C MET A 407 1.96 -2.61 -18.92
N LYS A 408 0.62 -2.66 -18.89
CA LYS A 408 -0.14 -2.69 -17.63
C LYS A 408 0.02 -4.04 -16.92
N ASN A 409 0.00 -5.13 -17.68
CA ASN A 409 0.14 -6.50 -17.18
C ASN A 409 1.26 -7.20 -17.96
N HIS A 410 2.41 -7.41 -17.32
CA HIS A 410 3.55 -8.08 -17.95
C HIS A 410 3.34 -9.60 -18.14
N ASN A 411 2.26 -10.15 -17.57
CA ASN A 411 1.80 -11.52 -17.78
C ASN A 411 0.29 -11.56 -18.06
N ARG A 412 -0.13 -12.41 -19.00
CA ARG A 412 -1.54 -12.75 -19.26
C ARG A 412 -2.09 -13.68 -18.17
N SER A 413 -2.13 -13.22 -16.92
CA SER A 413 -2.73 -13.97 -15.82
C SER A 413 -4.23 -13.68 -15.76
N PRO A 414 -5.11 -14.70 -15.61
CA PRO A 414 -6.56 -14.52 -15.55
C PRO A 414 -7.05 -13.79 -14.28
N LEU A 415 -6.18 -13.54 -13.31
CA LEU A 415 -6.51 -12.86 -12.05
C LEU A 415 -6.15 -11.36 -12.03
N VAL A 416 -5.52 -10.85 -13.09
CA VAL A 416 -5.10 -9.44 -13.20
C VAL A 416 -5.67 -8.88 -14.50
N HIS A 417 -6.67 -7.99 -14.40
CA HIS A 417 -7.36 -7.38 -15.54
C HIS A 417 -6.97 -5.91 -15.76
#